data_AF-A0A9X0DAS2-F1
#
_entry.id   AF-A0A9X0DAS2-F1
#
_cell.length_a   1.000
_cell.length_b   1.000
_cell.length_c   1.000
_cell.angle_alpha   90.00
_cell.angle_beta   90.00
_cell.angle_gamma   90.00
#
_symmetry.space_group_name_H-M   'P 1'
#
loop_
_entity.id
_entity.type
_entity.pdbx_description
1 polymer ?
#
loop_
_entity_poly.entity_id
_entity_poly.type
_entity_poly.pdbx_seq_one_letter_code
_entity_poly.pdbx_strand_id
1 'polypeptide(L)'
;MGSHRVALPYVKFSGQEDVREFLRDFGIFVAVNEWTDEKAGQYLAVYLKDDAKAFYHQQPETVRKSFSELSNALKQRYLKQRYEGGLAAIVKADLYPDTS
;
A
#
# COMPACT_ATOMS: atom_id res chain seq x y z
N MET A 1 15.52 5.74 -32.05
CA MET A 1 15.71 5.72 -30.57
C MET A 1 14.37 5.36 -29.96
N GLY A 2 14.22 4.13 -29.44
CA GLY A 2 12.95 3.66 -28.90
C GLY A 2 12.60 4.41 -27.63
N SER A 3 11.45 5.08 -27.60
CA SER A 3 10.91 5.64 -26.37
C SER A 3 10.63 4.49 -25.40
N HIS A 4 11.48 4.31 -24.39
CA HIS A 4 11.17 3.44 -23.25
C HIS A 4 9.94 4.03 -22.54
N ARG A 5 8.76 3.51 -22.89
CA ARG A 5 7.51 3.86 -22.21
C ARG A 5 7.53 3.20 -20.84
N VAL A 6 7.86 3.97 -19.82
CA VAL A 6 7.73 3.51 -18.44
C VAL A 6 6.24 3.25 -18.19
N ALA A 7 5.89 2.01 -17.85
CA ALA A 7 4.53 1.65 -17.49
C ALA A 7 4.31 2.07 -16.03
N LEU A 8 3.31 2.92 -15.80
CA LEU A 8 3.09 3.53 -14.49
C LEU A 8 1.67 3.21 -13.99
N PRO A 9 1.49 2.93 -12.69
CA PRO A 9 0.17 2.83 -12.11
C PRO A 9 -0.58 4.16 -12.29
N TYR A 10 -1.90 4.09 -12.52
CA TYR A 10 -2.76 5.28 -12.57
C TYR A 10 -3.32 5.66 -11.20
N VAL A 11 -3.42 4.67 -10.30
CA VAL A 11 -4.12 4.80 -9.02
C VAL A 11 -3.12 5.03 -7.90
N LYS A 12 -3.42 6.01 -7.04
CA LYS A 12 -2.69 6.27 -5.80
C LYS A 12 -3.41 5.62 -4.63
N PHE A 13 -2.64 5.02 -3.73
CA PHE A 13 -3.13 4.33 -2.53
C PHE A 13 -3.23 5.29 -1.34
N SER A 14 -4.43 5.48 -0.79
CA SER A 14 -4.64 6.23 0.46
C SER A 14 -4.68 5.35 1.71
N GLY A 15 -4.92 4.05 1.56
CA GLY A 15 -5.10 3.13 2.68
C GLY A 15 -6.54 2.63 2.87
N GLN A 16 -7.48 3.09 2.04
CA GLN A 16 -8.86 2.57 2.03
C GLN A 16 -9.04 1.42 1.03
N GLU A 17 -8.16 1.35 0.05
CA GLU A 17 -8.12 0.31 -0.97
C GLU A 17 -7.51 -1.00 -0.42
N ASP A 18 -7.72 -2.13 -1.11
CA ASP A 18 -7.05 -3.38 -0.70
C ASP A 18 -5.56 -3.30 -0.99
N VAL A 19 -4.77 -3.24 0.08
CA VAL A 19 -3.30 -3.13 0.00
C VAL A 19 -2.66 -4.30 -0.76
N ARG A 20 -3.26 -5.49 -0.78
CA ARG A 20 -2.69 -6.65 -1.50
C ARG A 20 -2.91 -6.50 -2.99
N GLU A 21 -4.09 -6.06 -3.40
CA GLU A 21 -4.41 -5.78 -4.80
C GLU A 21 -3.51 -4.66 -5.34
N PHE A 22 -3.42 -3.54 -4.62
CA PHE A 22 -2.55 -2.43 -4.98
C PHE A 22 -1.08 -2.86 -5.14
N LEU A 23 -0.52 -3.61 -4.19
CA LEU A 23 0.88 -4.06 -4.27
C LEU A 23 1.09 -5.13 -5.34
N ARG A 24 0.08 -5.97 -5.62
CA ARG A 24 0.14 -6.94 -6.72
C ARG A 24 0.21 -6.22 -8.06
N ASP A 25 -0.65 -5.23 -8.29
CA ASP A 25 -0.64 -4.45 -9.51
C ASP A 25 0.65 -3.64 -9.65
N PHE A 26 1.10 -3.02 -8.56
CA PHE A 26 2.40 -2.33 -8.54
C PHE A 26 3.55 -3.27 -8.90
N GLY A 27 3.54 -4.50 -8.39
CA GLY A 27 4.53 -5.53 -8.69
C GLY A 27 4.61 -5.89 -10.18
N ILE A 28 3.50 -5.82 -10.92
CA ILE A 28 3.51 -6.01 -12.38
C ILE A 28 4.32 -4.89 -13.05
N PHE A 29 4.16 -3.64 -12.63
CA PHE A 29 4.94 -2.52 -13.16
C PHE A 29 6.43 -2.62 -12.80
N VAL A 30 6.76 -3.08 -11.59
CA VAL A 30 8.16 -3.34 -11.18
C VAL A 30 8.80 -4.35 -12.13
N ALA A 31 8.10 -5.45 -12.44
CA ALA A 31 8.58 -6.49 -13.33
C ALA A 31 8.70 -5.99 -14.78
N VAL A 32 7.67 -5.32 -15.31
CA VAL A 32 7.64 -4.83 -16.70
C VAL A 32 8.72 -3.77 -16.95
N ASN A 33 9.00 -2.92 -15.97
CA ASN A 33 10.02 -1.89 -16.10
C ASN A 33 11.42 -2.35 -15.63
N GLU A 34 11.57 -3.61 -15.23
CA GLU A 34 12.82 -4.18 -14.69
C GLU A 34 13.43 -3.31 -13.59
N TRP A 35 12.58 -2.78 -12.70
CA TRP A 35 13.06 -1.91 -11.62
C TRP A 35 13.79 -2.72 -10.56
N THR A 36 14.92 -2.18 -10.11
CA THR A 36 15.59 -2.65 -8.90
C THR A 36 14.71 -2.40 -7.68
N ASP A 37 14.91 -3.18 -6.62
CA ASP A 37 14.16 -3.03 -5.36
C ASP A 37 14.23 -1.60 -4.82
N GLU A 38 15.40 -0.95 -4.93
CA GLU A 38 15.58 0.45 -4.52
C GLU A 38 14.72 1.42 -5.35
N LYS A 39 14.76 1.28 -6.67
CA LYS A 39 13.99 2.13 -7.58
C LYS A 39 12.50 1.91 -7.38
N ALA A 40 12.07 0.66 -7.24
CA ALA A 40 10.69 0.32 -6.95
C ALA A 40 10.20 0.93 -5.63
N GLY A 41 11.02 0.96 -4.58
CA GLY A 41 10.68 1.60 -3.30
C GLY A 41 10.47 3.12 -3.43
N GLN A 42 11.35 3.78 -4.18
CA GLN A 42 11.21 5.22 -4.48
C GLN A 42 9.94 5.52 -5.28
N TYR A 43 9.65 4.73 -6.31
CA TYR A 43 8.43 4.90 -7.10
C TYR A 43 7.18 4.57 -6.28
N LEU A 44 7.19 3.50 -5.48
CA LEU A 44 6.08 3.14 -4.62
C LEU A 44 5.67 4.32 -3.73
N ALA A 45 6.64 5.04 -3.16
CA ALA A 45 6.40 6.22 -2.35
C ALA A 45 5.65 7.35 -3.10
N VAL A 46 5.81 7.48 -4.42
CA VAL A 46 5.10 8.48 -5.24
C VAL A 46 3.61 8.14 -5.37
N TYR A 47 3.28 6.85 -5.33
CA TYR A 47 1.91 6.34 -5.46
C TYR A 47 1.18 6.21 -4.12
N LEU A 48 1.83 6.55 -3.00
CA LEU A 48 1.15 6.71 -1.71
C LEU A 48 0.56 8.12 -1.59
N LYS A 49 -0.62 8.24 -1.01
CA LYS A 49 -1.26 9.51 -0.64
C LYS A 49 -1.83 9.43 0.79
N ASP A 50 -2.25 10.56 1.34
CA ASP A 50 -2.94 10.66 2.63
C ASP A 50 -2.23 9.89 3.77
N ASP A 51 -2.95 9.02 4.49
CA ASP A 51 -2.43 8.22 5.61
C ASP A 51 -1.24 7.35 5.20
N ALA A 52 -1.30 6.75 4.01
CA ALA A 52 -0.21 5.89 3.52
C ALA A 52 1.07 6.70 3.26
N LYS A 53 0.95 7.95 2.82
CA LYS A 53 2.10 8.84 2.66
C LYS A 53 2.68 9.22 4.02
N ALA A 54 1.83 9.56 4.99
CA ALA A 54 2.27 9.86 6.35
C ALA A 54 2.99 8.67 7.00
N PHE A 55 2.46 7.45 6.81
CA PHE A 55 3.11 6.22 7.28
C PHE A 55 4.49 6.01 6.65
N TYR A 56 4.63 6.23 5.34
CA TYR A 56 5.91 6.14 4.66
C TYR A 56 6.97 7.07 5.27
N HIS A 57 6.58 8.31 5.64
CA HIS A 57 7.51 9.25 6.27
C HIS A 57 7.96 8.85 7.68
N GLN A 58 7.18 8.02 8.37
CA GLN A 58 7.53 7.46 9.68
C GLN A 58 8.46 6.25 9.60
N GLN A 59 8.64 5.65 8.41
CA GLN A 59 9.51 4.49 8.24
C GLN A 59 11.00 4.88 8.23
N PRO A 60 11.89 4.02 8.73
CA PRO A 60 13.32 4.24 8.64
C PRO A 60 13.78 4.25 7.17
N GLU A 61 14.89 4.92 6.88
CA GLU A 61 15.38 5.08 5.51
C GLU A 61 15.63 3.72 4.81
N THR A 62 16.11 2.72 5.54
CA THR A 62 16.32 1.36 5.05
C THR A 62 15.05 0.73 4.49
N VAL A 63 13.93 0.91 5.19
CA VAL A 63 12.60 0.43 4.77
C VAL A 63 12.07 1.28 3.61
N ARG A 64 12.25 2.60 3.67
CA ARG A 64 11.76 3.53 2.63
C ARG A 64 12.43 3.33 1.27
N LYS A 65 13.68 2.86 1.27
CA LYS A 65 14.44 2.57 0.06
C LYS A 65 14.12 1.19 -0.49
N SER A 66 13.79 0.20 0.35
CA SER A 66 13.50 -1.15 -0.14
C SER A 66 12.02 -1.34 -0.47
N PHE A 67 11.73 -1.75 -1.71
CA PHE A 67 10.37 -2.11 -2.12
C PHE A 67 9.82 -3.28 -1.30
N SER A 68 10.64 -4.31 -1.07
CA SER A 68 10.24 -5.49 -0.31
C SER A 68 9.86 -5.14 1.13
N GLU A 69 10.71 -4.38 1.82
CA GLU A 69 10.47 -3.96 3.19
C GLU A 69 9.27 -3.01 3.30
N LEU A 70 9.19 -2.00 2.42
CA LEU A 70 8.08 -1.05 2.42
C LEU A 70 6.74 -1.74 2.11
N SER A 71 6.73 -2.67 1.15
CA SER A 71 5.54 -3.47 0.81
C SER A 71 5.08 -4.31 2.00
N ASN A 72 6.02 -4.93 2.73
CA ASN A 72 5.70 -5.69 3.92
C ASN A 72 5.13 -4.78 5.02
N ALA A 73 5.76 -3.63 5.28
CA ALA A 73 5.30 -2.65 6.25
C ALA A 73 3.86 -2.16 5.96
N LEU A 74 3.56 -1.88 4.67
CA LEU A 74 2.21 -1.50 4.23
C LEU A 74 1.21 -2.63 4.45
N LYS A 75 1.54 -3.87 4.06
CA LYS A 75 0.67 -5.03 4.29
C LYS A 75 0.36 -5.20 5.77
N GLN A 76 1.37 -5.15 6.64
CA GLN A 76 1.19 -5.31 8.08
C GLN A 76 0.25 -4.25 8.67
N ARG A 77 0.45 -2.97 8.30
CA ARG A 77 -0.40 -1.87 8.79
C ARG A 77 -1.86 -2.03 8.34
N TYR A 78 -2.10 -2.18 7.04
CA TYR A 78 -3.46 -2.11 6.50
C TYR A 78 -4.23 -3.43 6.61
N LEU A 79 -3.56 -4.58 6.64
CA LEU A 79 -4.23 -5.84 6.98
C LEU A 79 -4.66 -5.87 8.43
N LYS A 80 -3.81 -5.36 9.34
CA LYS A 80 -4.15 -5.25 10.76
C LYS A 80 -5.34 -4.30 10.98
N GLN A 81 -5.30 -3.11 10.38
CA GLN A 81 -6.42 -2.14 10.47
C GLN A 81 -7.74 -2.73 9.96
N ARG A 82 -7.73 -3.48 8.86
CA ARG A 82 -8.94 -4.10 8.33
C ARG A 82 -9.49 -5.20 9.24
N TYR A 83 -8.61 -5.98 9.87
CA TYR A 83 -9.01 -7.02 10.83
C TYR A 83 -9.58 -6.41 12.12
N GLU A 84 -8.90 -5.42 12.70
CA GLU A 84 -9.36 -4.72 13.91
C GLU A 84 -10.64 -3.91 13.65
N GLY A 85 -10.74 -3.24 12.51
CA GLY A 85 -11.96 -2.54 12.09
C GLY A 85 -13.14 -3.48 11.84
N GLY A 86 -12.89 -4.65 11.25
CA GLY A 86 -13.91 -5.69 11.05
C GLY A 86 -14.41 -6.27 12.37
N LEU A 87 -13.50 -6.60 13.31
CA LEU A 87 -13.87 -7.06 14.65
C LEU A 87 -14.66 -5.99 15.42
N ALA A 88 -14.21 -4.74 15.39
CA ALA A 88 -14.90 -3.63 16.06
C ALA A 88 -16.31 -3.40 15.50
N ALA A 89 -16.51 -3.60 14.18
CA ALA A 89 -17.83 -3.52 13.56
C ALA A 89 -18.77 -4.65 14.00
N ILE A 90 -18.25 -5.89 14.09
CA ILE A 90 -19.03 -7.04 14.58
C ILE A 90 -19.41 -6.85 16.05
N VAL A 91 -18.47 -6.44 16.91
CA VAL A 91 -18.74 -6.18 18.33
C VAL A 91 -19.76 -5.05 18.51
N LYS A 92 -19.71 -3.99 17.69
CA LYS A 92 -20.74 -2.93 17.72
C LYS A 92 -22.12 -3.42 17.30
N ALA A 93 -22.19 -4.28 16.28
CA ALA A 93 -23.45 -4.85 15.81
C ALA A 93 -24.07 -5.80 16.86
N ASP A 94 -23.25 -6.51 17.63
CA ASP A 94 -23.70 -7.41 18.70
C ASP A 94 -24.11 -6.63 19.97
N LEU A 95 -23.43 -5.52 20.30
CA LEU A 95 -23.79 -4.66 21.44
C LEU A 95 -25.00 -3.76 21.20
N TYR A 96 -25.32 -3.44 19.93
CA TYR A 96 -26.45 -2.60 19.56
C TYR A 96 -27.16 -3.19 18.32
N PRO A 97 -27.95 -4.27 18.49
CA PRO A 97 -28.64 -4.92 17.37
C PRO A 97 -29.78 -4.08 16.76
N ASP A 98 -30.15 -2.95 17.38
CA ASP A 98 -31.37 -2.20 17.07
C ASP A 98 -31.10 -0.70 16.90
N THR A 99 -30.81 -0.30 15.66
CA THR A 99 -31.19 1.02 15.12
C THR A 99 -31.76 0.82 13.72
N SER A 100 -32.81 -0.01 13.62
CA SER A 100 -34.01 0.21 12.79
C SER A 100 -34.89 -1.03 12.73
#